data_AF-A0A376LAG5-F1
#
_entry.id   AF-A0A376LAG5-F1
#
_cell.length_a   1.000
_cell.length_b   1.000
_cell.length_c   1.000
_cell.angle_alpha   90.00
_cell.angle_beta   90.00
_cell.angle_gamma   90.00
#
_symmetry.space_group_name_H-M   'P 1'
#
loop_
_entity.id
_entity.type
_entity.pdbx_description
1 polymer ?
#
loop_
_entity_poly.entity_id
_entity_poly.type
_entity_poly.pdbx_seq_one_letter_code
_entity_poly.pdbx_strand_id
1 'polypeptide(L)'
;MRLKKEMIVYKAPQEKHVITVFTDITCGYCHKLHEQMADYNALGITVRYLAFPRQGLESQAEQQMKAIWCAKDKKKAFDDVMAGKAATPASCDIDIADHYALGVQLGVSGTPAIVLSNGTLVPGYQPPKDMKEFLDEHQKMTSGK
;
A
#
# COMPACT_ATOMS: atom_id res chain seq x y z
N MET A 1 -8.03 -14.12 3.43
CA MET A 1 -6.75 -13.49 3.07
C MET A 1 -5.91 -13.31 4.34
N ARG A 2 -4.89 -14.16 4.50
CA ARG A 2 -4.05 -14.30 5.71
C ARG A 2 -3.39 -12.98 6.14
N LEU A 3 -2.94 -12.18 5.18
CA LEU A 3 -2.17 -10.93 5.40
C LEU A 3 -3.00 -9.72 5.87
N LYS A 4 -4.33 -9.84 6.03
CA LYS A 4 -5.17 -8.70 6.43
C LYS A 4 -4.74 -8.07 7.76
N LYS A 5 -4.19 -8.86 8.69
CA LYS A 5 -3.71 -8.39 10.00
C LYS A 5 -2.36 -7.67 9.94
N GLU A 6 -1.66 -7.81 8.83
CA GLU A 6 -0.30 -7.30 8.64
C GLU A 6 -0.29 -5.96 7.91
N MET A 7 -1.38 -5.61 7.22
CA MET A 7 -1.54 -4.37 6.47
C MET A 7 -1.42 -3.12 7.36
N ILE A 8 -0.77 -2.08 6.82
CA ILE A 8 -0.83 -0.73 7.39
C ILE A 8 -2.04 -0.02 6.77
N VAL A 9 -3.01 0.36 7.60
CA VAL A 9 -4.31 0.85 7.12
C VAL A 9 -4.49 2.34 7.41
N TYR A 10 -4.70 3.11 6.33
CA TYR A 10 -5.09 4.51 6.36
C TYR A 10 -6.56 4.60 5.98
N LYS A 11 -7.42 4.59 7.01
CA LYS A 11 -8.87 4.51 6.86
C LYS A 11 -9.47 5.87 6.52
N ALA A 12 -10.30 5.90 5.49
CA ALA A 12 -11.13 7.05 5.18
C ALA A 12 -12.22 7.26 6.25
N PRO A 13 -12.53 8.50 6.66
CA PRO A 13 -13.60 8.78 7.62
C PRO A 13 -14.98 8.31 7.13
N GLN A 14 -15.26 8.50 5.83
CA GLN A 14 -16.47 8.05 5.14
C GLN A 14 -16.07 7.06 4.04
N GLU A 15 -15.80 5.81 4.43
CA GLU A 15 -15.28 4.78 3.53
C GLU A 15 -16.29 4.43 2.42
N LYS A 16 -15.87 4.67 1.18
CA LYS A 16 -16.58 4.32 -0.06
C LYS A 16 -15.87 3.19 -0.81
N HIS A 17 -14.54 3.25 -0.83
CA HIS A 17 -13.68 2.31 -1.52
C HIS A 17 -12.56 1.82 -0.61
N VAL A 18 -12.12 0.58 -0.81
CA VAL A 18 -10.97 0.00 -0.13
C VAL A 18 -10.02 -0.56 -1.17
N ILE A 19 -8.79 -0.04 -1.20
CA ILE A 19 -7.73 -0.52 -2.07
C ILE A 19 -6.58 -1.11 -1.26
N THR A 20 -5.94 -2.12 -1.82
CA THR A 20 -4.67 -2.65 -1.28
C THR A 20 -3.55 -2.17 -2.17
N VAL A 21 -2.50 -1.60 -1.60
CA VAL A 21 -1.40 -1.03 -2.37
C VAL A 21 -0.12 -1.75 -1.99
N PHE A 22 0.52 -2.38 -2.98
CA PHE A 22 1.89 -2.85 -2.87
C PHE A 22 2.82 -1.65 -3.03
N THR A 23 3.57 -1.35 -1.98
CA THR A 23 4.37 -0.12 -1.87
C THR A 23 5.84 -0.44 -1.56
N ASP A 24 6.72 0.47 -1.96
CA ASP A 24 8.16 0.43 -1.69
C ASP A 24 8.58 1.81 -1.19
N ILE A 25 9.19 1.87 -0.01
CA ILE A 25 9.66 3.11 0.62
C ILE A 25 10.81 3.80 -0.14
N THR A 26 11.36 3.16 -1.17
CA THR A 26 12.38 3.74 -2.07
C THR A 26 11.79 4.22 -3.40
N CYS A 27 10.47 4.13 -3.58
CA CYS A 27 9.80 4.49 -4.82
C CYS A 27 9.24 5.90 -4.78
N GLY A 28 9.70 6.78 -5.66
CA GLY A 28 9.24 8.18 -5.74
C GLY A 28 7.71 8.32 -5.90
N TYR A 29 7.06 7.44 -6.67
CA TYR A 29 5.59 7.46 -6.78
C TYR A 29 4.88 6.91 -5.54
N CYS A 30 5.54 6.05 -4.76
CA CYS A 30 5.00 5.65 -3.45
C CYS A 30 5.06 6.81 -2.46
N HIS A 31 6.13 7.60 -2.46
CA HIS A 31 6.20 8.86 -1.68
C HIS A 31 5.07 9.79 -2.07
N LYS A 32 4.90 10.05 -3.37
CA LYS A 32 3.82 10.91 -3.88
C LYS A 32 2.43 10.43 -3.47
N LEU A 33 2.15 9.12 -3.57
CA LEU A 33 0.87 8.54 -3.13
C LEU A 33 0.65 8.78 -1.63
N HIS A 34 1.68 8.57 -0.82
CA HIS A 34 1.58 8.70 0.62
C HIS A 34 1.47 10.15 1.10
N GLU A 35 2.17 11.10 0.46
CA GLU A 35 2.00 12.54 0.70
C GLU A 35 0.55 12.99 0.50
N GLN A 36 -0.17 12.34 -0.41
CA GLN A 36 -1.57 12.63 -0.74
C GLN A 36 -2.57 11.75 0.02
N MET A 37 -2.13 11.00 1.04
CA MET A 37 -2.99 10.07 1.78
C MET A 37 -4.25 10.74 2.34
N ALA A 38 -4.12 11.97 2.84
CA ALA A 38 -5.25 12.75 3.33
C ALA A 38 -6.30 13.02 2.24
N ASP A 39 -5.88 13.30 1.01
CA ASP A 39 -6.76 13.55 -0.13
C ASP A 39 -7.49 12.27 -0.56
N TYR A 40 -6.80 11.12 -0.62
CA TYR A 40 -7.46 9.83 -0.85
C TYR A 40 -8.52 9.55 0.21
N ASN A 41 -8.17 9.73 1.49
CA ASN A 41 -9.08 9.48 2.60
C ASN A 41 -10.28 10.45 2.59
N ALA A 42 -10.08 11.72 2.26
CA ALA A 42 -11.16 12.71 2.12
C ALA A 42 -12.14 12.35 1.00
N LEU A 43 -11.66 11.70 -0.07
CA LEU A 43 -12.51 11.19 -1.15
C LEU A 43 -13.20 9.85 -0.83
N GLY A 44 -13.01 9.33 0.38
CA GLY A 44 -13.62 8.08 0.83
C GLY A 44 -12.82 6.82 0.47
N ILE A 45 -11.54 6.95 0.11
CA ILE A 45 -10.69 5.83 -0.27
C ILE A 45 -9.84 5.41 0.92
N THR A 46 -10.08 4.21 1.45
CA THR A 46 -9.21 3.57 2.44
C THR A 46 -8.07 2.87 1.72
N VAL A 47 -6.83 3.19 2.13
CA VAL A 47 -5.61 2.57 1.59
C VAL A 47 -5.05 1.58 2.59
N ARG A 48 -4.74 0.37 2.12
CA ARG A 48 -4.08 -0.68 2.91
C ARG A 48 -2.75 -1.04 2.26
N TYR A 49 -1.64 -0.81 2.93
CA TYR A 49 -0.33 -1.16 2.38
C TYR A 49 0.07 -2.60 2.67
N LEU A 50 0.72 -3.21 1.68
CA LEU A 50 1.62 -4.34 1.81
C LEU A 50 2.99 -3.96 1.23
N ALA A 51 4.06 -4.49 1.83
CA ALA A 51 5.41 -4.20 1.38
C ALA A 51 5.74 -4.95 0.08
N PHE A 52 6.43 -4.29 -0.85
CA PHE A 52 6.93 -4.88 -2.08
C PHE A 52 8.29 -4.28 -2.43
N PRO A 53 9.40 -4.80 -1.87
CA PRO A 53 10.74 -4.30 -2.18
C PRO A 53 11.10 -4.62 -3.64
N ARG A 54 11.13 -3.62 -4.52
CA ARG A 54 11.40 -3.82 -5.96
C ARG A 54 12.81 -4.38 -6.22
N GLN A 55 13.73 -4.10 -5.30
CA GLN A 55 15.11 -4.58 -5.35
C GLN A 55 15.28 -6.02 -4.80
N GLY A 56 14.19 -6.68 -4.43
CA GLY A 56 14.19 -8.05 -3.92
C GLY A 56 14.31 -8.16 -2.40
N LEU A 57 14.25 -9.40 -1.91
CA LEU A 57 14.13 -9.72 -0.47
C LEU A 57 15.43 -9.55 0.33
N GLU A 58 16.58 -9.44 -0.34
CA GLU A 58 17.87 -9.20 0.31
C GLU A 58 18.24 -7.71 0.33
N SER A 59 17.35 -6.84 -0.15
CA SER A 59 17.62 -5.41 -0.29
C SER A 59 17.52 -4.64 1.02
N GLN A 60 18.22 -3.50 1.11
CA GLN A 60 18.06 -2.57 2.23
C GLN A 60 16.61 -2.09 2.39
N ALA A 61 15.87 -1.96 1.28
CA ALA A 61 14.46 -1.58 1.30
C ALA A 61 13.59 -2.63 2.02
N GLU A 62 13.86 -3.92 1.81
CA GLU A 62 13.19 -5.00 2.53
C GLU A 62 13.45 -4.87 4.03
N GLN A 63 14.71 -4.73 4.44
CA GLN A 63 15.10 -4.68 5.85
C GLN A 63 14.45 -3.48 6.58
N GLN A 64 14.42 -2.33 5.93
CA GLN A 64 13.77 -1.12 6.46
C GLN A 64 12.25 -1.29 6.53
N MET A 65 11.62 -1.88 5.51
CA MET A 65 10.17 -2.15 5.55
C MET A 65 9.81 -3.20 6.60
N LYS A 66 10.62 -4.24 6.79
CA LYS A 66 10.47 -5.21 7.89
C LYS A 66 10.45 -4.49 9.23
N ALA A 67 11.38 -3.56 9.46
CA ALA A 67 11.42 -2.76 10.69
C ALA A 67 10.15 -1.91 10.86
N ILE A 68 9.66 -1.25 9.80
CA ILE A 68 8.40 -0.49 9.83
C ILE A 68 7.20 -1.41 10.19
N TRP A 69 7.10 -2.57 9.54
CA TRP A 69 6.00 -3.50 9.78
C TRP A 69 6.04 -4.14 11.16
N CYS A 70 7.22 -4.23 11.76
CA CYS A 70 7.42 -4.69 13.14
C CYS A 70 7.37 -3.58 14.19
N ALA A 71 7.20 -2.32 13.79
CA ALA A 71 7.07 -1.23 14.74
C ALA A 71 5.79 -1.37 15.57
N LYS A 72 5.85 -0.92 16.83
CA LYS A 72 4.68 -0.86 17.73
C LYS A 72 3.54 -0.05 17.12
N ASP A 73 3.88 1.06 16.45
CA ASP A 73 2.96 1.85 15.64
C ASP A 73 3.47 1.86 14.20
N LYS A 74 2.97 0.91 13.39
CA LYS A 74 3.36 0.75 12.00
C LYS A 74 3.02 1.98 11.15
N LYS A 75 1.89 2.63 11.44
CA LYS A 75 1.43 3.81 10.71
C LYS A 75 2.42 4.95 10.92
N LYS A 76 2.71 5.26 12.18
CA LYS A 76 3.70 6.28 12.53
C LYS A 76 5.08 5.98 11.96
N ALA A 77 5.54 4.73 12.04
CA ALA A 77 6.84 4.34 11.51
C ALA A 77 6.90 4.50 9.97
N PHE A 78 5.82 4.18 9.27
CA PHE A 78 5.73 4.40 7.83
C PHE A 78 5.70 5.90 7.49
N ASP A 79 4.86 6.69 8.17
CA ASP A 79 4.78 8.15 8.01
C ASP A 79 6.17 8.80 8.21
N ASP A 80 6.87 8.41 9.27
CA ASP A 80 8.20 8.94 9.61
C ASP A 80 9.23 8.63 8.51
N VAL A 81 9.28 7.39 8.01
CA VAL A 81 10.23 7.00 6.95
C VAL A 81 9.89 7.66 5.61
N MET A 82 8.61 7.75 5.25
CA MET A 82 8.19 8.40 4.01
C MET A 82 8.44 9.91 4.04
N ALA A 83 8.49 10.51 5.23
CA ALA A 83 8.91 11.90 5.46
C ALA A 83 10.46 12.09 5.52
N GLY A 84 11.23 11.04 5.23
CA GLY A 84 12.69 11.09 5.15
C GLY A 84 13.44 10.84 6.47
N LYS A 85 12.75 10.40 7.53
CA LYS A 85 13.44 9.97 8.76
C LYS A 85 14.00 8.56 8.60
N ALA A 86 15.03 8.24 9.38
CA ALA A 86 15.58 6.90 9.41
C ALA A 86 14.60 5.89 10.02
N ALA A 87 14.54 4.69 9.43
CA ALA A 87 13.78 3.59 10.00
C ALA A 87 14.40 3.18 11.36
N THR A 88 13.55 3.07 12.39
CA THR A 88 13.98 2.54 13.68
C THR A 88 14.01 1.02 13.62
N PRO A 89 15.13 0.35 13.98
CA PRO A 89 15.21 -1.10 13.97
C PRO A 89 14.11 -1.73 14.85
N ALA A 90 13.41 -2.70 14.30
CA ALA A 90 12.42 -3.51 15.01
C ALA A 90 12.33 -4.90 14.37
N SER A 91 11.96 -5.90 15.16
CA SER A 91 11.82 -7.28 14.71
C SER A 91 10.56 -7.93 15.31
N CYS A 92 9.96 -8.82 14.54
CA CYS A 92 8.73 -9.53 14.82
C CYS A 92 8.54 -10.66 13.79
N ASP A 93 7.46 -11.43 13.92
CA ASP A 93 7.21 -12.61 13.08
C ASP A 93 6.67 -12.30 11.67
N ILE A 94 6.40 -11.03 11.34
CA ILE A 94 5.84 -10.64 10.01
C ILE A 94 6.85 -10.88 8.91
N ASP A 95 6.59 -11.79 7.98
CA ASP A 95 7.52 -12.06 6.88
C ASP A 95 7.20 -11.18 5.66
N ILE A 96 8.14 -10.31 5.27
CA ILE A 96 7.95 -9.47 4.07
C ILE A 96 7.97 -10.33 2.79
N ALA A 97 8.57 -11.52 2.82
CA ALA A 97 8.52 -12.46 1.71
C ALA A 97 7.09 -12.89 1.38
N ASP A 98 6.22 -13.06 2.39
CA ASP A 98 4.81 -13.39 2.19
C ASP A 98 4.07 -12.26 1.43
N HIS A 99 4.38 -11.00 1.74
CA HIS A 99 3.83 -9.85 1.02
C HIS A 99 4.31 -9.81 -0.43
N TYR A 100 5.62 -9.93 -0.62
CA TYR A 100 6.25 -9.89 -1.94
C TYR A 100 5.73 -11.03 -2.83
N ALA A 101 5.68 -12.26 -2.31
CA ALA A 101 5.17 -13.42 -3.03
C ALA A 101 3.71 -13.25 -3.46
N LEU A 102 2.86 -12.70 -2.59
CA LEU A 102 1.48 -12.38 -2.97
C LEU A 102 1.45 -11.33 -4.10
N GLY A 103 2.26 -10.29 -4.02
CA GLY A 103 2.36 -9.28 -5.07
C GLY A 103 2.74 -9.91 -6.41
N VAL A 104 3.77 -10.77 -6.43
CA VAL A 104 4.20 -11.51 -7.62
C VAL A 104 3.06 -12.39 -8.18
N GLN A 105 2.35 -13.13 -7.32
CA GLN A 105 1.21 -13.96 -7.72
C GLN A 105 0.07 -13.16 -8.35
N LEU A 106 -0.14 -11.91 -7.90
CA LEU A 106 -1.14 -11.00 -8.44
C LEU A 106 -0.66 -10.24 -9.69
N GLY A 107 0.57 -10.47 -10.15
CA GLY A 107 1.14 -9.82 -11.34
C GLY A 107 1.80 -8.46 -11.09
N VAL A 108 2.12 -8.13 -9.84
CA VAL A 108 2.84 -6.89 -9.50
C VAL A 108 4.26 -6.96 -10.03
N SER A 109 4.60 -6.01 -10.91
CA SER A 109 5.93 -5.85 -11.50
C SER A 109 6.59 -4.50 -11.17
N GLY A 110 5.87 -3.61 -10.48
CA GLY A 110 6.36 -2.29 -10.08
C GLY A 110 5.49 -1.69 -8.98
N THR A 111 5.96 -0.61 -8.36
CA THR A 111 5.24 0.07 -7.27
C THR A 111 5.04 1.56 -7.57
N PRO A 112 3.96 2.20 -7.09
CA PRO A 112 2.85 1.56 -6.38
C PRO A 112 2.02 0.69 -7.34
N ALA A 113 1.50 -0.43 -6.83
CA ALA A 113 0.57 -1.28 -7.54
C ALA A 113 -0.69 -1.47 -6.69
N ILE A 114 -1.85 -1.23 -7.30
CA ILE A 114 -3.12 -1.10 -6.61
C ILE A 114 -3.96 -2.33 -6.92
N VAL A 115 -4.49 -2.99 -5.89
CA VAL A 115 -5.35 -4.16 -6.00
C VAL A 115 -6.71 -3.83 -5.42
N LEU A 116 -7.73 -3.95 -6.25
CA LEU A 116 -9.13 -3.69 -5.92
C LEU A 116 -9.73 -4.83 -5.08
N SER A 117 -10.93 -4.60 -4.54
CA SER A 117 -11.64 -5.57 -3.69
C SER A 117 -11.98 -6.88 -4.41
N ASN A 118 -12.14 -6.86 -5.72
CA ASN A 118 -12.39 -8.02 -6.57
C ASN A 118 -11.12 -8.71 -7.09
N GLY A 119 -9.93 -8.23 -6.71
CA GLY A 119 -8.65 -8.78 -7.15
C GLY A 119 -8.07 -8.18 -8.43
N THR A 120 -8.78 -7.26 -9.10
CA THR A 120 -8.23 -6.53 -10.26
C THR A 120 -6.97 -5.78 -9.85
N LEU A 121 -5.88 -5.98 -10.62
CA LEU A 121 -4.65 -5.23 -10.51
C LEU A 121 -4.71 -3.97 -11.39
N VAL A 122 -4.46 -2.82 -10.78
CA VAL A 122 -4.32 -1.51 -11.41
C VAL A 122 -2.88 -1.06 -11.22
N PRO A 123 -2.03 -1.18 -12.24
CA PRO A 123 -0.62 -0.83 -12.13
C PRO A 123 -0.43 0.69 -12.10
N GLY A 124 0.52 1.15 -11.28
CA GLY A 124 0.98 2.53 -11.25
C GLY A 124 0.23 3.45 -10.29
N TYR A 125 0.76 4.66 -10.19
CA TYR A 125 0.17 5.74 -9.40
C TYR A 125 -0.93 6.45 -10.21
N GLN A 126 -2.03 6.79 -9.52
CA GLN A 126 -3.03 7.73 -10.02
C GLN A 126 -3.31 8.78 -8.94
N PRO A 127 -3.38 10.07 -9.27
CA PRO A 127 -3.78 11.11 -8.32
C PRO A 127 -5.12 10.81 -7.62
N PRO A 128 -5.38 11.36 -6.43
CA PRO A 128 -6.58 11.06 -5.64
C PRO A 128 -7.91 11.20 -6.40
N LYS A 129 -8.06 12.25 -7.22
CA LYS A 129 -9.27 12.50 -8.01
C LYS A 129 -9.45 11.45 -9.11
N ASP A 130 -8.41 11.20 -9.89
CA ASP A 130 -8.41 10.23 -10.98
C ASP A 130 -8.67 8.81 -10.45
N MET A 131 -8.04 8.45 -9.33
CA MET A 131 -8.29 7.18 -8.64
C MET A 131 -9.75 7.08 -8.17
N LYS A 132 -10.32 8.17 -7.63
CA LYS A 132 -11.72 8.17 -7.19
C LYS A 132 -12.68 7.97 -8.36
N GLU A 133 -12.44 8.65 -9.48
CA GLU A 133 -13.23 8.51 -10.71
C GLU A 133 -13.14 7.09 -11.26
N PHE A 134 -11.92 6.56 -11.40
CA PHE A 134 -11.68 5.19 -11.82
C PHE A 134 -12.42 4.16 -10.94
N LEU A 135 -12.34 4.30 -9.61
CA LEU A 135 -12.98 3.38 -8.67
C LEU A 135 -14.52 3.44 -8.78
N ASP A 136 -15.10 4.62 -8.98
CA ASP A 136 -16.54 4.77 -9.16
C ASP A 136 -17.03 4.12 -10.45
N GLU A 137 -16.33 4.34 -11.56
CA GLU A 137 -16.67 3.72 -12.85
C GLU A 137 -16.53 2.20 -12.78
N HIS A 138 -15.42 1.71 -12.22
CA HIS A 138 -15.19 0.29 -12.04
C HIS A 138 -16.26 -0.35 -11.14
N GLN A 139 -16.66 0.31 -10.06
CA GLN A 139 -17.75 -0.19 -9.20
C GLN A 139 -19.08 -0.28 -9.95
N LYS A 140 -19.43 0.70 -10.79
CA LYS A 140 -20.64 0.65 -11.62
C LYS A 140 -20.60 -0.56 -12.57
N MET A 141 -19.51 -0.72 -13.32
CA MET A 141 -19.34 -1.81 -14.28
C MET A 141 -19.39 -3.20 -13.63
N THR A 142 -18.83 -3.35 -12.43
CA THR A 142 -18.77 -4.66 -11.74
C THR A 142 -20.02 -4.97 -10.92
N SER A 143 -20.87 -3.98 -10.61
CA SER A 143 -22.10 -4.18 -9.84
C SER A 143 -23.32 -4.56 -10.72
N GLY A 144 -23.14 -4.70 -12.03
CA GLY A 144 -24.19 -5.14 -12.95
C GLY A 144 -25.40 -4.20 -13.03
N LYS A 145 -25.20 -2.91 -12.76
CA LYS A 145 -26.18 -1.84 -12.99
C LYS A 145 -25.70 -0.88 -14.06
#